data_AF-A0A838QDT2-F1
#
_entry.id   AF-A0A838QDT2-F1
#
_cell.length_a   1.000
_cell.length_b   1.000
_cell.length_c   1.000
_cell.angle_alpha   90.00
_cell.angle_beta   90.00
_cell.angle_gamma   90.00
#
_symmetry.space_group_name_H-M   'P 1'
#
loop_
_entity.id
_entity.type
_entity.pdbx_description
1 polymer ?
#
loop_
_entity_poly.entity_id
_entity_poly.type
_entity_poly.pdbx_seq_one_letter_code
_entity_poly.pdbx_strand_id
1 'polypeptide(L)'
;MPDVLEPVLATGIANPGQANLHKLKQYGWMIDFASAWIAADSDSREEALTDAWNWKKFVLAVEGSGVQSQQLGMLHLVHPDTFEPMIARKHKRLIVGAFAGRLPEDSPSDIDQQLLLIRESLEEDPEFGKDFPWYSQSIRPKWDTAKSESSFHLLLRWSANFNPKSVELHQQVTEANGSVWWGKRGDPTKRAAMRDIWLKRFQEQLDNDVPTHVYLYRPGELWRTDLLQITRETSDVDAELIPSYYGDETHHLWVRLSNFQQLDQDWALLNLRPVGPRSKSVASALSGQASMLYVYEQGAVEEKERFWVFQQKAGGQSVYGDSEGVRYLFDSNVQNHKALRDAHAAGQLSRFVYYRPRDKLPTSQTFFGHGTIESIEDDPADWEDEKQHFLANLRDYVEFPTPVESSGFDPRPSKQNSINEVKRADFMEILRRGGVLTTQSLTAESLKVAAKSQGLQIDAGVFANIVAAIDSEKHIILTGPPGTAKTTLAEITAEVAKKAGLCSGHMLSTATADWTTFETIGGLRPTSTQQLEFSEGHFLESIRRGEWLVIDELNRANFDAAFGQLFTVLSGQTVVLPYEHHVSR
;
A
#
# COMPACT_ATOMS: atom_id res chain seq x y z
N MET A 1 -38.71 -5.27 -1.38
CA MET A 1 -38.15 -5.33 -0.01
C MET A 1 -37.52 -3.95 0.23
N PRO A 2 -37.62 -3.27 1.39
CA PRO A 2 -37.26 -1.83 1.54
C PRO A 2 -35.78 -1.40 1.39
N ASP A 3 -34.98 -2.02 0.50
CA ASP A 3 -33.58 -1.78 0.06
C ASP A 3 -32.45 -1.67 1.15
N VAL A 4 -32.72 -1.13 2.33
CA VAL A 4 -31.72 -0.47 3.17
C VAL A 4 -30.94 -1.38 4.16
N LEU A 5 -31.23 -2.69 4.33
CA LEU A 5 -30.44 -3.71 5.11
C LEU A 5 -29.75 -4.72 4.14
N GLU A 6 -30.09 -4.75 2.85
CA GLU A 6 -29.62 -5.84 1.96
C GLU A 6 -28.18 -5.69 1.44
N PRO A 7 -27.44 -4.65 1.85
CA PRO A 7 -26.07 -4.98 2.29
C PRO A 7 -25.68 -5.04 3.81
N VAL A 8 -25.91 -6.07 4.65
CA VAL A 8 -25.23 -6.24 6.00
C VAL A 8 -24.60 -7.62 6.39
N LEU A 9 -25.07 -8.75 5.88
CA LEU A 9 -24.77 -10.14 6.26
C LEU A 9 -23.71 -10.83 5.37
N ALA A 10 -23.48 -10.35 4.14
CA ALA A 10 -22.46 -10.90 3.23
C ALA A 10 -21.11 -10.18 3.29
N THR A 11 -20.89 -9.32 4.31
CA THR A 11 -19.70 -9.49 5.16
C THR A 11 -19.92 -10.82 5.87
N GLY A 12 -19.88 -11.87 5.05
CA GLY A 12 -20.16 -13.23 5.45
C GLY A 12 -19.06 -13.54 6.42
N ILE A 13 -19.47 -13.72 7.67
CA ILE A 13 -18.71 -14.17 8.84
C ILE A 13 -17.29 -14.66 8.53
N ALA A 14 -17.13 -15.60 7.60
CA ALA A 14 -15.84 -15.87 6.98
C ALA A 14 -15.89 -15.84 5.45
N ASN A 15 -14.85 -15.30 4.81
CA ASN A 15 -14.70 -15.34 3.35
C ASN A 15 -14.04 -16.65 2.86
N PRO A 16 -14.63 -17.36 1.86
CA PRO A 16 -14.30 -18.75 1.49
C PRO A 16 -13.04 -18.97 0.65
N GLY A 17 -12.49 -17.95 0.00
CA GLY A 17 -11.41 -18.14 -0.99
C GLY A 17 -11.76 -19.17 -2.08
N GLN A 18 -10.83 -20.07 -2.41
CA GLN A 18 -11.00 -21.08 -3.49
C GLN A 18 -12.16 -22.08 -3.28
N ALA A 19 -12.76 -22.16 -2.08
CA ALA A 19 -13.98 -22.96 -1.89
C ALA A 19 -15.18 -22.44 -2.72
N ASN A 20 -15.11 -21.21 -3.25
CA ASN A 20 -16.07 -20.63 -4.19
C ASN A 20 -16.17 -21.41 -5.54
N LEU A 21 -15.30 -22.38 -5.79
CA LEU A 21 -15.31 -23.29 -6.96
C LEU A 21 -16.30 -24.47 -6.84
N HIS A 22 -17.06 -24.59 -5.75
CA HIS A 22 -17.97 -25.72 -5.52
C HIS A 22 -19.45 -25.32 -5.31
N LYS A 23 -19.82 -24.08 -5.66
CA LYS A 23 -21.16 -23.48 -5.46
C LYS A 23 -22.34 -24.44 -5.68
N LEU A 24 -22.40 -25.19 -6.78
CA LEU A 24 -23.52 -26.10 -7.05
C LEU A 24 -23.65 -27.24 -6.03
N LYS A 25 -22.53 -27.84 -5.60
CA LYS A 25 -22.55 -28.85 -4.51
C LYS A 25 -22.92 -28.22 -3.16
N GLN A 26 -22.55 -26.96 -2.97
CA GLN A 26 -22.78 -26.21 -1.74
C GLN A 26 -24.24 -25.78 -1.61
N TYR A 27 -24.86 -25.30 -2.68
CA TYR A 27 -26.30 -25.03 -2.73
C TYR A 27 -27.12 -26.32 -2.66
N GLY A 28 -26.69 -27.39 -3.33
CA GLY A 28 -27.29 -28.73 -3.17
C GLY A 28 -27.29 -29.14 -1.70
N TRP A 29 -26.12 -29.16 -1.05
CA TRP A 29 -26.01 -29.47 0.37
C TRP A 29 -26.79 -28.52 1.28
N MET A 30 -26.94 -27.23 0.95
CA MET A 30 -27.82 -26.33 1.71
C MET A 30 -29.30 -26.69 1.56
N ILE A 31 -29.74 -27.21 0.41
CA ILE A 31 -31.10 -27.73 0.21
C ILE A 31 -31.29 -29.07 0.94
N ASP A 32 -30.29 -29.96 0.89
CA ASP A 32 -30.27 -31.23 1.62
C ASP A 32 -30.30 -30.99 3.14
N PHE A 33 -29.50 -30.04 3.62
CA PHE A 33 -29.47 -29.59 5.02
C PHE A 33 -30.80 -28.98 5.45
N ALA A 34 -31.39 -28.09 4.64
CA ALA A 34 -32.71 -27.52 4.93
C ALA A 34 -33.81 -28.59 4.95
N SER A 35 -33.71 -29.60 4.08
CA SER A 35 -34.63 -30.74 4.06
C SER A 35 -34.47 -31.64 5.29
N ALA A 36 -33.23 -31.95 5.69
CA ALA A 36 -32.94 -32.66 6.92
C ALA A 36 -33.42 -31.90 8.17
N TRP A 37 -33.24 -30.58 8.19
CA TRP A 37 -33.72 -29.70 9.26
C TRP A 37 -35.26 -29.67 9.36
N ILE A 38 -35.96 -29.58 8.22
CA ILE A 38 -37.43 -29.59 8.18
C ILE A 38 -37.98 -30.98 8.55
N ALA A 39 -37.27 -32.06 8.21
CA ALA A 39 -37.65 -33.44 8.52
C ALA A 39 -37.37 -33.87 9.97
N ALA A 40 -36.49 -33.18 10.68
CA ALA A 40 -36.23 -33.43 12.10
C ALA A 40 -37.47 -33.10 12.95
N ASP A 41 -37.67 -33.83 14.05
CA ASP A 41 -38.71 -33.54 15.05
C ASP A 41 -38.42 -32.23 15.82
N SER A 42 -39.27 -31.85 16.76
CA SER A 42 -39.10 -30.60 17.52
C SER A 42 -37.93 -30.68 18.50
N ASP A 43 -37.80 -31.81 19.18
CA ASP A 43 -36.93 -32.01 20.33
C ASP A 43 -35.47 -32.11 19.86
N SER A 44 -35.22 -32.91 18.80
CA SER A 44 -33.93 -32.98 18.11
C SER A 44 -33.43 -31.63 17.59
N ARG A 45 -34.34 -30.71 17.23
CA ARG A 45 -33.99 -29.35 16.79
C ARG A 45 -33.70 -28.42 17.96
N GLU A 46 -34.44 -28.53 19.05
CA GLU A 46 -34.22 -27.75 20.26
C GLU A 46 -32.88 -28.12 20.93
N GLU A 47 -32.55 -29.42 21.02
CA GLU A 47 -31.24 -29.89 21.47
C GLU A 47 -30.11 -29.38 20.57
N ALA A 48 -30.29 -29.43 19.24
CA ALA A 48 -29.29 -29.01 18.27
C ALA A 48 -29.05 -27.49 18.25
N LEU A 49 -30.03 -26.65 18.59
CA LEU A 49 -29.83 -25.20 18.74
C LEU A 49 -29.29 -24.80 20.11
N THR A 50 -29.36 -25.69 21.11
CA THR A 50 -28.96 -25.39 22.49
C THR A 50 -27.51 -25.79 22.79
N ASP A 51 -27.04 -26.92 22.25
CA ASP A 51 -25.64 -27.36 22.43
C ASP A 51 -24.83 -27.26 21.12
N ALA A 52 -23.78 -26.45 21.14
CA ALA A 52 -22.93 -26.15 19.99
C ALA A 52 -22.22 -27.38 19.38
N TRP A 53 -21.97 -28.42 20.18
CA TRP A 53 -21.32 -29.66 19.73
C TRP A 53 -22.34 -30.63 19.13
N ASN A 54 -23.60 -30.60 19.57
CA ASN A 54 -24.73 -31.25 18.93
C ASN A 54 -25.11 -30.56 17.62
N TRP A 55 -25.10 -29.21 17.57
CA TRP A 55 -25.18 -28.46 16.30
C TRP A 55 -24.12 -28.93 15.31
N LYS A 56 -22.85 -29.00 15.76
CA LYS A 56 -21.74 -29.47 14.94
C LYS A 56 -21.89 -30.92 14.47
N LYS A 57 -22.41 -31.83 15.31
CA LYS A 57 -22.76 -33.20 14.89
C LYS A 57 -23.84 -33.18 13.81
N PHE A 58 -24.93 -32.44 14.00
CA PHE A 58 -26.05 -32.35 13.05
C PHE A 58 -25.60 -31.79 11.68
N VAL A 59 -24.88 -30.66 11.69
CA VAL A 59 -24.32 -30.02 10.49
C VAL A 59 -23.33 -30.92 9.73
N LEU A 60 -22.54 -31.75 10.44
CA LEU A 60 -21.59 -32.67 9.81
C LEU A 60 -22.19 -34.02 9.43
N ALA A 61 -23.38 -34.39 9.96
CA ALA A 61 -24.09 -35.61 9.61
C ALA A 61 -24.80 -35.54 8.25
N VAL A 62 -25.13 -34.35 7.76
CA VAL A 62 -25.60 -34.15 6.38
C VAL A 62 -24.40 -34.30 5.45
N GLU A 63 -24.31 -35.44 4.76
CA GLU A 63 -23.17 -35.78 3.90
C GLU A 63 -22.98 -34.81 2.73
N GLY A 64 -21.73 -34.48 2.40
CA GLY A 64 -21.43 -33.65 1.23
C GLY A 64 -19.94 -33.56 0.89
N SER A 65 -19.63 -33.55 -0.41
CA SER A 65 -18.26 -33.48 -0.93
C SER A 65 -17.92 -32.07 -1.39
N GLY A 66 -16.93 -31.42 -0.76
CA GLY A 66 -16.51 -30.05 -1.10
C GLY A 66 -17.35 -28.93 -0.46
N VAL A 67 -18.15 -29.26 0.56
CA VAL A 67 -19.13 -28.37 1.21
C VAL A 67 -18.65 -27.83 2.56
N GLN A 68 -17.39 -28.08 2.92
CA GLN A 68 -16.82 -27.79 4.24
C GLN A 68 -16.88 -26.30 4.61
N SER A 69 -16.88 -25.40 3.63
CA SER A 69 -17.08 -23.96 3.84
C SER A 69 -18.48 -23.62 4.36
N GLN A 70 -19.51 -24.31 3.88
CA GLN A 70 -20.90 -24.10 4.29
C GLN A 70 -21.16 -24.78 5.62
N GLN A 71 -20.62 -25.99 5.83
CA GLN A 71 -20.64 -26.64 7.15
C GLN A 71 -20.00 -25.74 8.22
N LEU A 72 -18.75 -25.30 8.03
CA LEU A 72 -18.05 -24.45 9.00
C LEU A 72 -18.68 -23.05 9.15
N GLY A 73 -19.27 -22.49 8.08
CA GLY A 73 -20.03 -21.24 8.17
C GLY A 73 -21.31 -21.41 8.99
N MET A 74 -22.03 -22.52 8.81
CA MET A 74 -23.22 -22.89 9.56
C MET A 74 -22.93 -23.07 11.06
N LEU A 75 -21.72 -23.49 11.44
CA LEU A 75 -21.31 -23.58 12.85
C LEU A 75 -21.32 -22.21 13.55
N HIS A 76 -20.57 -21.24 13.02
CA HIS A 76 -20.52 -19.87 13.59
C HIS A 76 -21.87 -19.15 13.45
N LEU A 77 -22.62 -19.38 12.37
CA LEU A 77 -23.93 -18.74 12.15
C LEU A 77 -24.96 -19.00 13.27
N VAL A 78 -24.79 -20.05 14.07
CA VAL A 78 -25.69 -20.39 15.19
C VAL A 78 -24.97 -20.29 16.54
N HIS A 79 -23.69 -20.65 16.62
CA HIS A 79 -22.87 -20.53 17.84
C HIS A 79 -21.59 -19.71 17.57
N PRO A 80 -21.70 -18.38 17.40
CA PRO A 80 -20.58 -17.52 17.03
C PRO A 80 -19.48 -17.50 18.09
N ASP A 81 -19.88 -17.57 19.37
CA ASP A 81 -19.00 -17.52 20.53
C ASP A 81 -18.20 -18.83 20.74
N THR A 82 -18.64 -19.94 20.12
CA THR A 82 -17.98 -21.26 20.21
C THR A 82 -17.10 -21.55 18.99
N PHE A 83 -17.47 -21.05 17.82
CA PHE A 83 -16.81 -21.36 16.56
C PHE A 83 -16.27 -20.11 15.90
N GLU A 84 -14.95 -19.94 15.85
CA GLU A 84 -14.31 -18.78 15.19
C GLU A 84 -14.84 -18.51 13.77
N PRO A 85 -14.97 -17.22 13.34
CA PRO A 85 -15.52 -16.78 12.05
C PRO A 85 -14.53 -17.09 10.92
N MET A 86 -14.33 -18.39 10.66
CA MET A 86 -13.20 -18.88 9.89
C MET A 86 -13.50 -20.24 9.26
N ILE A 87 -13.73 -20.23 7.95
CA ILE A 87 -14.02 -21.43 7.15
C ILE A 87 -12.78 -22.02 6.44
N ALA A 88 -11.63 -21.35 6.54
CA ALA A 88 -10.36 -21.83 6.03
C ALA A 88 -9.69 -22.79 7.04
N ARG A 89 -9.86 -24.11 6.89
CA ARG A 89 -9.17 -25.13 7.71
C ARG A 89 -7.64 -25.00 7.73
N LYS A 90 -7.02 -24.41 6.70
CA LYS A 90 -5.59 -24.06 6.73
C LYS A 90 -5.29 -23.02 7.83
N HIS A 91 -6.09 -21.95 7.91
CA HIS A 91 -5.84 -20.86 8.86
C HIS A 91 -6.13 -21.31 10.28
N LYS A 92 -7.19 -22.12 10.48
CA LYS A 92 -7.46 -22.82 11.75
C LYS A 92 -6.23 -23.62 12.24
N ARG A 93 -5.56 -24.35 11.34
CA ARG A 93 -4.30 -25.07 11.65
C ARG A 93 -3.08 -24.17 11.85
N LEU A 94 -2.96 -23.07 11.11
CA LEU A 94 -1.85 -22.12 11.29
C LEU A 94 -1.93 -21.43 12.66
N ILE A 95 -3.13 -21.04 13.08
CA ILE A 95 -3.38 -20.44 14.39
C ILE A 95 -3.18 -21.46 15.52
N VAL A 96 -3.78 -22.66 15.42
CA VAL A 96 -3.52 -23.74 16.40
C VAL A 96 -2.04 -24.10 16.46
N GLY A 97 -1.30 -24.05 15.35
CA GLY A 97 0.15 -24.27 15.33
C GLY A 97 0.96 -23.14 15.96
N ALA A 98 0.66 -21.88 15.61
CA ALA A 98 1.36 -20.70 16.13
C ALA A 98 1.14 -20.50 17.65
N PHE A 99 -0.03 -20.90 18.15
CA PHE A 99 -0.41 -20.76 19.55
C PHE A 99 -0.53 -22.11 20.29
N ALA A 100 0.08 -23.18 19.76
CA ALA A 100 0.00 -24.54 20.33
C ALA A 100 0.42 -24.60 21.81
N GLY A 101 1.37 -23.76 22.23
CA GLY A 101 1.81 -23.65 23.63
C GLY A 101 0.80 -23.02 24.61
N ARG A 102 -0.39 -22.62 24.14
CA ARG A 102 -1.52 -22.18 24.98
C ARG A 102 -2.51 -23.32 25.30
N LEU A 103 -2.34 -24.50 24.72
CA LEU A 103 -3.24 -25.65 24.91
C LEU A 103 -2.88 -26.50 26.15
N PRO A 104 -3.86 -26.95 26.96
CA PRO A 104 -3.67 -27.99 27.98
C PRO A 104 -3.17 -29.33 27.40
N GLU A 105 -2.47 -30.14 28.21
CA GLU A 105 -1.95 -31.45 27.76
C GLU A 105 -3.06 -32.43 27.34
N ASP A 106 -4.16 -32.51 28.11
CA ASP A 106 -5.35 -33.32 27.81
C ASP A 106 -6.32 -32.65 26.79
N SER A 107 -5.81 -31.79 25.90
CA SER A 107 -6.65 -31.08 24.93
C SER A 107 -7.41 -32.03 24.00
N PRO A 108 -8.69 -31.76 23.69
CA PRO A 108 -9.45 -32.55 22.72
C PRO A 108 -8.77 -32.60 21.34
N SER A 109 -9.00 -33.68 20.59
CA SER A 109 -8.46 -33.85 19.23
C SER A 109 -9.22 -33.07 18.15
N ASP A 110 -10.32 -32.41 18.50
CA ASP A 110 -11.08 -31.56 17.59
C ASP A 110 -10.49 -30.14 17.50
N ILE A 111 -10.21 -29.71 16.27
CA ILE A 111 -9.53 -28.43 16.00
C ILE A 111 -10.36 -27.19 16.39
N ASP A 112 -11.69 -27.29 16.42
CA ASP A 112 -12.52 -26.15 16.82
C ASP A 112 -12.60 -26.03 18.35
N GLN A 113 -12.56 -27.16 19.07
CA GLN A 113 -12.38 -27.16 20.54
C GLN A 113 -11.00 -26.60 20.93
N GLN A 114 -9.94 -26.97 20.21
CA GLN A 114 -8.60 -26.39 20.42
C GLN A 114 -8.57 -24.87 20.14
N LEU A 115 -9.26 -24.41 19.11
CA LEU A 115 -9.34 -22.97 18.82
C LEU A 115 -10.07 -22.18 19.90
N LEU A 116 -11.15 -22.71 20.46
CA LEU A 116 -11.88 -22.05 21.55
C LEU A 116 -10.96 -21.85 22.77
N LEU A 117 -10.26 -22.91 23.21
CA LEU A 117 -9.30 -22.83 24.32
C LEU A 117 -8.15 -21.84 24.06
N ILE A 118 -7.65 -21.78 22.82
CA ILE A 118 -6.62 -20.81 22.41
C ILE A 118 -7.17 -19.38 22.43
N ARG A 119 -8.41 -19.17 21.97
CA ARG A 119 -9.07 -17.87 21.96
C ARG A 119 -9.31 -17.36 23.38
N GLU A 120 -9.90 -18.19 24.24
CA GLU A 120 -10.08 -17.89 25.67
C GLU A 120 -8.74 -17.51 26.34
N SER A 121 -7.68 -18.32 26.13
CA SER A 121 -6.34 -18.08 26.69
C SER A 121 -5.61 -16.84 26.13
N LEU A 122 -6.03 -16.32 24.97
CA LEU A 122 -5.48 -15.10 24.39
C LEU A 122 -6.33 -13.85 24.71
N GLU A 123 -7.62 -13.98 24.99
CA GLU A 123 -8.43 -12.84 25.45
C GLU A 123 -8.09 -12.39 26.88
N GLU A 124 -7.55 -13.28 27.70
CA GLU A 124 -6.95 -12.94 29.00
C GLU A 124 -5.57 -12.29 28.86
N ASP A 125 -4.97 -12.29 27.66
CA ASP A 125 -3.64 -11.73 27.41
C ASP A 125 -3.71 -10.22 27.09
N PRO A 126 -3.03 -9.34 27.88
CA PRO A 126 -3.03 -7.90 27.63
C PRO A 126 -2.47 -7.46 26.27
N GLU A 127 -1.73 -8.32 25.55
CA GLU A 127 -1.20 -8.02 24.20
C GLU A 127 -2.24 -8.21 23.09
N PHE A 128 -3.38 -8.84 23.39
CA PHE A 128 -4.47 -9.15 22.45
C PHE A 128 -5.80 -8.52 22.89
N GLY A 129 -6.17 -8.70 24.16
CA GLY A 129 -7.44 -8.23 24.73
C GLY A 129 -8.66 -9.02 24.22
N LYS A 130 -9.84 -8.63 24.69
CA LYS A 130 -11.12 -9.25 24.31
C LYS A 130 -11.51 -8.96 22.85
N ASP A 131 -12.20 -9.91 22.23
CA ASP A 131 -12.80 -9.78 20.89
C ASP A 131 -11.79 -9.46 19.78
N PHE A 132 -10.56 -9.94 19.93
CA PHE A 132 -9.46 -9.57 19.04
C PHE A 132 -9.61 -10.16 17.62
N PRO A 133 -9.55 -9.33 16.56
CA PRO A 133 -9.67 -9.82 15.19
C PRO A 133 -8.38 -10.47 14.69
N TRP A 134 -8.38 -11.81 14.60
CA TRP A 134 -7.28 -12.63 14.04
C TRP A 134 -6.63 -12.07 12.79
N TYR A 135 -7.42 -11.49 11.87
CA TYR A 135 -6.98 -11.05 10.54
C TYR A 135 -6.49 -9.60 10.45
N SER A 136 -6.51 -8.84 11.54
CA SER A 136 -6.12 -7.42 11.56
C SER A 136 -4.62 -7.19 11.40
N GLN A 137 -4.21 -6.04 10.84
CA GLN A 137 -2.80 -5.70 10.59
C GLN A 137 -1.83 -5.72 11.81
N SER A 138 -2.31 -5.80 13.05
CA SER A 138 -1.46 -5.97 14.25
C SER A 138 -1.35 -7.42 14.73
N ILE A 139 -2.33 -8.26 14.43
CA ILE A 139 -2.42 -9.65 14.92
C ILE A 139 -2.13 -10.63 13.80
N ARG A 140 -2.54 -10.31 12.57
CA ARG A 140 -2.27 -11.13 11.39
C ARG A 140 -0.78 -11.25 11.09
N PRO A 141 0.08 -10.21 11.18
CA PRO A 141 1.53 -10.40 11.10
C PRO A 141 2.15 -11.35 12.14
N LYS A 142 1.44 -11.66 13.24
CA LYS A 142 1.84 -12.73 14.17
C LYS A 142 1.62 -14.14 13.58
N TRP A 143 1.01 -14.26 12.40
CA TRP A 143 0.83 -15.50 11.64
C TRP A 143 0.85 -15.38 10.07
N ASP A 144 0.94 -14.17 9.45
CA ASP A 144 0.87 -13.84 8.00
C ASP A 144 1.15 -12.30 7.70
N THR A 145 2.11 -11.89 6.84
CA THR A 145 2.83 -10.55 6.92
C THR A 145 2.80 -9.59 5.65
N ALA A 146 2.54 -8.24 5.76
CA ALA A 146 1.91 -7.33 4.71
C ALA A 146 2.59 -5.99 4.12
N LYS A 147 1.87 -4.81 3.94
CA LYS A 147 2.08 -3.72 2.87
C LYS A 147 1.73 -2.19 3.19
N SER A 148 2.26 -1.12 2.51
CA SER A 148 1.66 0.28 2.18
C SER A 148 2.63 1.45 1.66
N GLU A 149 2.20 2.57 0.97
CA GLU A 149 3.03 3.80 0.52
C GLU A 149 2.31 5.12 -0.08
N SER A 150 3.05 6.26 -0.32
CA SER A 150 2.89 7.44 -1.31
C SER A 150 2.25 8.87 -1.02
N SER A 151 2.66 9.98 -1.74
CA SER A 151 2.14 11.44 -1.67
C SER A 151 2.62 12.50 -2.78
N PHE A 152 2.14 13.80 -2.84
CA PHE A 152 2.64 14.93 -3.75
C PHE A 152 2.26 16.44 -3.42
N HIS A 153 2.97 17.50 -3.93
CA HIS A 153 2.92 18.95 -3.48
C HIS A 153 3.30 20.13 -4.49
N LEU A 154 3.63 21.37 -4.02
CA LEU A 154 3.91 22.64 -4.79
C LEU A 154 5.25 23.35 -4.45
N LEU A 155 5.88 24.09 -5.39
CA LEU A 155 7.09 24.93 -5.17
C LEU A 155 6.99 26.32 -5.84
N LEU A 156 7.31 27.41 -5.12
CA LEU A 156 7.31 28.81 -5.58
C LEU A 156 8.70 29.46 -5.49
N ARG A 157 9.10 30.24 -6.51
CA ARG A 157 10.34 31.04 -6.50
C ARG A 157 10.05 32.51 -6.18
N TRP A 158 10.69 33.05 -5.14
CA TRP A 158 10.53 34.44 -4.71
C TRP A 158 11.84 35.27 -4.84
N SER A 159 11.81 36.54 -4.46
CA SER A 159 12.95 37.47 -4.60
C SER A 159 13.11 38.40 -3.41
N ALA A 160 14.34 38.54 -2.92
CA ALA A 160 14.73 39.47 -1.86
C ALA A 160 14.51 40.94 -2.24
N ASN A 161 14.54 41.27 -3.54
CA ASN A 161 14.67 42.64 -4.03
C ASN A 161 13.44 43.52 -3.78
N PHE A 162 12.28 42.93 -3.45
CA PHE A 162 11.06 43.66 -3.11
C PHE A 162 10.98 43.91 -1.60
N ASN A 163 11.27 42.89 -0.79
CA ASN A 163 11.51 43.03 0.64
C ASN A 163 12.42 41.87 1.10
N PRO A 164 13.63 42.14 1.64
CA PRO A 164 14.54 41.06 2.06
C PRO A 164 13.96 40.23 3.21
N LYS A 165 13.11 40.84 4.05
CA LYS A 165 12.41 40.26 5.21
C LYS A 165 11.06 39.63 4.85
N SER A 166 10.80 39.32 3.57
CA SER A 166 9.49 38.80 3.14
C SER A 166 9.02 37.61 3.98
N VAL A 167 9.85 36.59 4.21
CA VAL A 167 9.46 35.41 5.00
C VAL A 167 9.27 35.75 6.47
N GLU A 168 10.18 36.52 7.09
CA GLU A 168 10.04 36.96 8.50
C GLU A 168 8.69 37.66 8.76
N LEU A 169 8.26 38.53 7.84
CA LEU A 169 7.00 39.28 7.96
C LEU A 169 5.76 38.41 7.69
N HIS A 170 5.89 37.36 6.87
CA HIS A 170 4.82 36.35 6.73
C HIS A 170 4.74 35.44 7.97
N GLN A 171 5.87 35.11 8.59
CA GLN A 171 5.92 34.36 9.85
C GLN A 171 5.25 35.13 10.98
N GLN A 172 5.53 36.43 11.15
CA GLN A 172 4.87 37.27 12.17
C GLN A 172 3.34 37.30 12.04
N VAL A 173 2.79 37.36 10.82
CA VAL A 173 1.34 37.28 10.60
C VAL A 173 0.81 35.86 10.89
N THR A 174 1.60 34.83 10.60
CA THR A 174 1.27 33.42 10.91
C THR A 174 1.27 33.15 12.42
N GLU A 175 2.22 33.73 13.16
CA GLU A 175 2.31 33.63 14.63
C GLU A 175 1.13 34.32 15.32
N ALA A 176 0.69 35.46 14.79
CA ALA A 176 -0.46 36.20 15.33
C ALA A 176 -1.82 35.57 14.99
N ASN A 177 -1.97 35.01 13.78
CA ASN A 177 -3.28 34.61 13.22
C ASN A 177 -3.37 33.15 12.74
N GLY A 178 -2.38 32.31 13.08
CA GLY A 178 -2.27 30.90 12.69
C GLY A 178 -1.97 30.63 11.20
N SER A 179 -2.06 31.65 10.34
CA SER A 179 -1.89 31.54 8.88
C SER A 179 -1.62 32.90 8.24
N VAL A 180 -1.12 32.90 7.00
CA VAL A 180 -0.82 34.13 6.23
C VAL A 180 -1.11 33.93 4.74
N TRP A 181 -1.51 34.99 4.05
CA TRP A 181 -1.62 35.01 2.59
C TRP A 181 -0.30 35.42 1.93
N TRP A 182 0.25 34.53 1.10
CA TRP A 182 1.37 34.83 0.21
C TRP A 182 0.85 35.10 -1.21
N GLY A 183 0.99 36.34 -1.67
CA GLY A 183 0.51 36.79 -2.97
C GLY A 183 1.54 36.64 -4.08
N LYS A 184 1.11 36.16 -5.25
CA LYS A 184 1.89 36.22 -6.48
C LYS A 184 1.47 37.42 -7.33
N ARG A 185 2.36 38.42 -7.43
CA ARG A 185 2.18 39.61 -8.26
C ARG A 185 1.95 39.25 -9.73
N GLY A 186 1.00 39.94 -10.35
CA GLY A 186 0.61 39.81 -11.74
C GLY A 186 -0.79 40.35 -11.99
N ASP A 187 -1.07 40.70 -13.24
CA ASP A 187 -2.36 41.24 -13.67
C ASP A 187 -3.38 40.10 -13.88
N PRO A 188 -4.49 40.05 -13.12
CA PRO A 188 -5.53 39.02 -13.27
C PRO A 188 -6.19 39.01 -14.64
N THR A 189 -6.31 40.18 -15.30
CA THR A 189 -7.02 40.36 -16.57
C THR A 189 -6.25 39.83 -17.79
N LYS A 190 -4.94 39.58 -17.64
CA LYS A 190 -4.05 39.20 -18.75
C LYS A 190 -3.85 37.70 -18.89
N ARG A 191 -3.20 37.08 -17.90
CA ARG A 191 -2.86 35.65 -17.92
C ARG A 191 -2.78 35.15 -16.49
N ALA A 192 -3.65 34.21 -16.13
CA ALA A 192 -3.67 33.57 -14.83
C ALA A 192 -2.30 32.94 -14.48
N ALA A 193 -1.88 33.04 -13.23
CA ALA A 193 -0.61 32.50 -12.75
C ALA A 193 -0.55 30.97 -12.87
N MET A 194 -1.68 30.33 -12.56
CA MET A 194 -1.90 28.89 -12.56
C MET A 194 -2.99 28.54 -13.57
N ARG A 195 -2.83 27.41 -14.27
CA ARG A 195 -3.89 26.84 -15.12
C ARG A 195 -4.99 26.25 -14.23
N ASP A 196 -6.24 26.33 -14.67
CA ASP A 196 -7.42 25.95 -13.88
C ASP A 196 -7.36 24.49 -13.41
N ILE A 197 -6.89 23.59 -14.27
CA ILE A 197 -6.65 22.17 -13.95
C ILE A 197 -5.71 21.98 -12.74
N TRP A 198 -4.70 22.85 -12.58
CA TRP A 198 -3.77 22.77 -11.46
C TRP A 198 -4.32 23.44 -10.21
N LEU A 199 -5.04 24.56 -10.36
CA LEU A 199 -5.74 25.21 -9.24
C LEU A 199 -6.75 24.26 -8.61
N LYS A 200 -7.59 23.63 -9.44
CA LYS A 200 -8.58 22.63 -9.02
C LYS A 200 -7.92 21.42 -8.34
N ARG A 201 -6.80 20.91 -8.88
CA ARG A 201 -6.10 19.76 -8.27
C ARG A 201 -5.49 20.03 -6.90
N PHE A 202 -5.04 21.26 -6.63
CA PHE A 202 -4.61 21.61 -5.27
C PHE A 202 -5.79 21.78 -4.32
N GLN A 203 -6.89 22.39 -4.78
CA GLN A 203 -8.14 22.47 -4.01
C GLN A 203 -8.66 21.06 -3.67
N GLU A 204 -8.82 20.18 -4.67
CA GLU A 204 -9.22 18.78 -4.50
C GLU A 204 -8.34 17.99 -3.52
N GLN A 205 -7.03 18.26 -3.46
CA GLN A 205 -6.13 17.57 -2.53
C GLN A 205 -6.32 18.04 -1.09
N LEU A 206 -6.51 19.35 -0.89
CA LEU A 206 -6.83 19.94 0.42
C LEU A 206 -8.21 19.49 0.91
N ASP A 207 -9.19 19.44 0.02
CA ASP A 207 -10.56 18.97 0.28
C ASP A 207 -10.64 17.48 0.69
N ASN A 208 -9.55 16.70 0.53
CA ASN A 208 -9.45 15.29 0.91
C ASN A 208 -8.57 15.05 2.17
N ASP A 209 -8.21 16.08 2.93
CA ASP A 209 -7.27 16.04 4.08
C ASP A 209 -5.85 15.54 3.74
N VAL A 210 -5.45 15.51 2.46
CA VAL A 210 -4.13 14.97 2.06
C VAL A 210 -3.04 15.99 2.37
N PRO A 211 -1.97 15.63 3.11
CA PRO A 211 -0.88 16.55 3.45
C PRO A 211 -0.29 17.24 2.21
N THR A 212 -0.31 18.57 2.21
CA THR A 212 0.00 19.39 1.03
C THR A 212 0.93 20.54 1.43
N HIS A 213 2.11 20.63 0.80
CA HIS A 213 3.11 21.61 1.17
C HIS A 213 3.41 22.61 0.05
N VAL A 214 3.81 23.83 0.42
CA VAL A 214 4.44 24.79 -0.50
C VAL A 214 5.90 25.00 -0.11
N TYR A 215 6.78 24.82 -1.08
CA TYR A 215 8.21 25.07 -0.93
C TYR A 215 8.58 26.47 -1.46
N LEU A 216 8.94 27.40 -0.57
CA LEU A 216 9.35 28.76 -0.91
C LEU A 216 10.87 28.81 -1.13
N TYR A 217 11.31 29.06 -2.36
CA TYR A 217 12.71 28.97 -2.78
C TYR A 217 13.29 30.31 -3.25
N ARG A 218 14.51 30.62 -2.81
CA ARG A 218 15.46 31.54 -3.48
C ARG A 218 16.88 30.96 -3.40
N PRO A 219 17.84 31.39 -4.24
CA PRO A 219 19.24 31.00 -4.05
C PRO A 219 19.72 31.37 -2.64
N GLY A 220 20.28 30.40 -1.92
CA GLY A 220 20.68 30.48 -0.52
C GLY A 220 19.60 30.08 0.51
N GLU A 221 18.36 29.78 0.12
CA GLU A 221 17.26 29.64 1.10
C GLU A 221 16.04 28.86 0.61
N LEU A 222 15.58 27.91 1.43
CA LEU A 222 14.38 27.10 1.24
C LEU A 222 13.52 27.06 2.51
N TRP A 223 12.21 27.16 2.35
CA TRP A 223 11.23 26.89 3.40
C TRP A 223 10.18 25.90 2.92
N ARG A 224 9.79 24.94 3.78
CA ARG A 224 8.54 24.18 3.69
C ARG A 224 7.47 24.97 4.45
N THR A 225 6.26 24.94 3.93
CA THR A 225 5.03 25.45 4.58
C THR A 225 3.91 24.49 4.29
N ASP A 226 2.89 24.43 5.14
CA ASP A 226 1.66 23.73 4.83
C ASP A 226 0.76 24.65 4.01
N LEU A 227 0.18 24.11 2.93
CA LEU A 227 -0.83 24.79 2.13
C LEU A 227 -2.18 24.60 2.82
N LEU A 228 -2.86 25.70 3.15
CA LEU A 228 -4.20 25.68 3.74
C LEU A 228 -5.29 26.06 2.73
N GLN A 229 -4.97 26.90 1.75
CA GLN A 229 -5.93 27.43 0.77
C GLN A 229 -5.20 27.95 -0.47
N ILE A 230 -5.82 27.87 -1.64
CA ILE A 230 -5.30 28.48 -2.87
C ILE A 230 -6.44 29.05 -3.71
N THR A 231 -6.28 30.31 -4.17
CA THR A 231 -7.31 31.04 -4.92
C THR A 231 -6.70 32.08 -5.87
N ARG A 232 -7.52 32.63 -6.76
CA ARG A 232 -7.22 33.79 -7.60
C ARG A 232 -8.16 34.97 -7.34
N GLU A 233 -9.28 34.74 -6.67
CA GLU A 233 -10.29 35.77 -6.43
C GLU A 233 -9.93 36.56 -5.17
N THR A 234 -9.81 37.89 -5.29
CA THR A 234 -9.43 38.75 -4.16
C THR A 234 -10.52 38.82 -3.08
N SER A 235 -11.76 38.38 -3.38
CA SER A 235 -12.84 38.21 -2.39
C SER A 235 -12.53 37.20 -1.30
N ASP A 236 -11.68 36.22 -1.61
CA ASP A 236 -11.38 35.09 -0.74
C ASP A 236 -10.20 35.39 0.20
N VAL A 237 -9.56 36.55 -0.01
CA VAL A 237 -8.28 36.94 0.61
C VAL A 237 -8.55 37.93 1.74
N ASP A 238 -8.65 37.39 2.95
CA ASP A 238 -8.69 38.19 4.17
C ASP A 238 -7.50 39.16 4.27
N ALA A 239 -7.80 40.46 4.33
CA ALA A 239 -6.81 41.52 4.36
C ALA A 239 -6.02 41.57 5.68
N GLU A 240 -6.57 41.08 6.80
CA GLU A 240 -5.87 41.03 8.09
C GLU A 240 -4.75 39.97 8.09
N LEU A 241 -4.81 39.01 7.15
CA LEU A 241 -3.82 37.96 6.93
C LEU A 241 -2.80 38.30 5.83
N ILE A 242 -2.79 39.52 5.29
CA ILE A 242 -1.77 40.01 4.35
C ILE A 242 -0.71 40.81 5.12
N PRO A 243 0.60 40.52 4.96
CA PRO A 243 1.65 41.32 5.59
C PRO A 243 1.64 42.79 5.16
N SER A 244 1.77 43.70 6.12
CA SER A 244 1.63 45.16 5.96
C SER A 244 2.63 45.86 5.03
N TYR A 245 3.55 45.13 4.41
CA TYR A 245 4.49 45.65 3.41
C TYR A 245 3.99 45.48 1.96
N TYR A 246 2.88 44.77 1.74
CA TYR A 246 2.22 44.72 0.42
C TYR A 246 1.60 46.10 0.11
N GLY A 247 1.93 46.68 -1.04
CA GLY A 247 1.34 47.92 -1.53
C GLY A 247 0.19 47.70 -2.52
N ASP A 248 -0.18 48.74 -3.28
CA ASP A 248 -1.27 48.78 -4.27
C ASP A 248 -1.05 47.90 -5.53
N GLU A 249 -0.28 46.83 -5.41
CA GLU A 249 0.15 45.98 -6.51
C GLU A 249 -0.87 44.88 -6.80
N THR A 250 -1.13 44.62 -8.09
CA THR A 250 -2.06 43.56 -8.49
C THR A 250 -1.43 42.17 -8.32
N HIS A 251 -2.21 41.24 -7.78
CA HIS A 251 -1.84 39.86 -7.52
C HIS A 251 -2.86 38.94 -8.23
N HIS A 252 -2.37 37.90 -8.90
CA HIS A 252 -3.18 37.01 -9.77
C HIS A 252 -3.18 35.54 -9.36
N LEU A 253 -2.72 35.26 -8.14
CA LEU A 253 -2.83 34.00 -7.40
C LEU A 253 -2.41 34.28 -5.95
N TRP A 254 -3.11 33.66 -5.00
CA TRP A 254 -2.84 33.73 -3.57
C TRP A 254 -2.78 32.30 -3.01
N VAL A 255 -1.80 32.04 -2.12
CA VAL A 255 -1.73 30.80 -1.33
C VAL A 255 -1.73 31.16 0.15
N ARG A 256 -2.56 30.47 0.94
CA ARG A 256 -2.62 30.62 2.40
C ARG A 256 -1.71 29.57 3.02
N LEU A 257 -0.73 30.03 3.78
CA LEU A 257 0.36 29.22 4.30
C LEU A 257 0.36 29.20 5.84
N SER A 258 0.86 28.12 6.40
CA SER A 258 1.22 28.00 7.82
C SER A 258 2.49 27.14 7.98
N ASN A 259 2.93 26.91 9.22
CA ASN A 259 4.00 25.95 9.55
C ASN A 259 5.31 26.16 8.76
N PHE A 260 5.90 27.36 8.88
CA PHE A 260 7.12 27.75 8.17
C PHE A 260 8.36 27.03 8.76
N GLN A 261 8.73 25.89 8.18
CA GLN A 261 9.94 25.14 8.50
C GLN A 261 11.07 25.50 7.53
N GLN A 262 12.20 26.00 8.04
CA GLN A 262 13.39 26.20 7.21
C GLN A 262 14.02 24.85 6.85
N LEU A 263 14.45 24.71 5.60
CA LEU A 263 15.13 23.51 5.09
C LEU A 263 16.43 23.90 4.40
N ASP A 264 17.36 22.93 4.30
CA ASP A 264 18.54 23.09 3.47
C ASP A 264 18.16 23.26 1.98
N GLN A 265 18.84 24.13 1.24
CA GLN A 265 18.51 24.41 -0.16
C GLN A 265 18.64 23.17 -1.06
N ASP A 266 19.63 22.31 -0.81
CA ASP A 266 19.85 21.09 -1.59
C ASP A 266 18.81 20.01 -1.28
N TRP A 267 18.10 20.10 -0.15
CA TRP A 267 16.97 19.21 0.15
C TRP A 267 15.91 19.27 -0.96
N ALA A 268 15.59 20.45 -1.51
CA ALA A 268 14.67 20.58 -2.64
C ALA A 268 15.23 20.05 -3.97
N LEU A 269 16.55 19.90 -4.10
CA LEU A 269 17.17 19.34 -5.31
C LEU A 269 17.21 17.81 -5.29
N LEU A 270 17.19 17.22 -4.09
CA LEU A 270 17.20 15.78 -3.84
C LEU A 270 15.78 15.19 -3.73
N ASN A 271 14.91 15.83 -2.94
CA ASN A 271 13.63 15.24 -2.51
C ASN A 271 12.43 15.62 -3.35
N LEU A 272 12.53 16.72 -4.12
CA LEU A 272 11.42 17.21 -4.92
C LEU A 272 11.62 16.84 -6.40
N ARG A 273 10.63 16.20 -7.01
CA ARG A 273 10.64 15.85 -8.45
C ARG A 273 9.55 16.63 -9.19
N PRO A 274 9.84 17.42 -10.24
CA PRO A 274 8.81 18.25 -10.86
C PRO A 274 7.78 17.40 -11.61
N VAL A 275 6.48 17.68 -11.43
CA VAL A 275 5.41 16.88 -12.05
C VAL A 275 5.31 17.18 -13.55
N GLY A 276 5.62 16.18 -14.38
CA GLY A 276 5.37 16.22 -15.82
C GLY A 276 6.26 15.28 -16.65
N PRO A 277 5.86 14.89 -17.87
CA PRO A 277 6.49 13.80 -18.64
C PRO A 277 7.87 14.12 -19.25
N ARG A 278 8.47 15.28 -18.94
CA ARG A 278 9.80 15.72 -19.43
C ARG A 278 10.59 16.53 -18.39
N SER A 279 10.29 16.40 -17.11
CA SER A 279 11.01 17.12 -16.06
C SER A 279 12.44 16.61 -15.89
N LYS A 280 13.41 17.40 -16.35
CA LYS A 280 14.74 17.41 -15.74
C LYS A 280 14.60 17.90 -14.28
N SER A 281 15.59 17.60 -13.43
CA SER A 281 15.57 17.84 -11.98
C SER A 281 15.15 19.27 -11.59
N VAL A 282 14.72 19.47 -10.34
CA VAL A 282 14.31 20.79 -9.80
C VAL A 282 15.37 21.87 -10.08
N ALA A 283 16.67 21.56 -9.99
CA ALA A 283 17.75 22.47 -10.39
C ALA A 283 17.63 22.96 -11.85
N SER A 284 17.33 22.05 -12.80
CA SER A 284 17.13 22.37 -14.22
C SER A 284 15.79 23.05 -14.52
N ALA A 285 14.83 23.01 -13.60
CA ALA A 285 13.56 23.72 -13.72
C ALA A 285 13.67 25.15 -13.14
N LEU A 286 14.41 25.31 -12.04
CA LEU A 286 14.64 26.59 -11.35
C LEU A 286 15.63 27.51 -12.05
N SER A 287 16.50 26.99 -12.93
CA SER A 287 17.34 27.81 -13.81
C SER A 287 16.57 28.49 -14.96
N GLY A 288 15.30 28.13 -15.17
CA GLY A 288 14.43 28.75 -16.17
C GLY A 288 13.77 30.06 -15.71
N GLN A 289 12.97 30.66 -16.61
CA GLN A 289 12.14 31.83 -16.28
C GLN A 289 10.86 31.49 -15.49
N ALA A 290 10.58 30.21 -15.23
CA ALA A 290 9.45 29.79 -14.41
C ALA A 290 9.58 30.30 -12.96
N SER A 291 8.47 30.77 -12.38
CA SER A 291 8.40 31.23 -10.97
C SER A 291 7.60 30.30 -10.06
N MET A 292 7.13 29.17 -10.61
CA MET A 292 6.27 28.19 -9.93
C MET A 292 6.45 26.84 -10.61
N LEU A 293 6.52 25.77 -9.81
CA LEU A 293 6.67 24.38 -10.21
C LEU A 293 5.76 23.50 -9.35
N TYR A 294 5.22 22.42 -9.90
CA TYR A 294 4.52 21.38 -9.15
C TYR A 294 5.51 20.26 -8.87
N VAL A 295 5.46 19.61 -7.70
CA VAL A 295 6.47 18.61 -7.29
C VAL A 295 5.86 17.39 -6.60
N TYR A 296 6.51 16.24 -6.66
CA TYR A 296 6.33 15.15 -5.68
C TYR A 296 7.38 15.30 -4.58
N GLU A 297 7.03 15.08 -3.31
CA GLU A 297 8.01 14.79 -2.26
C GLU A 297 8.30 13.29 -2.29
N GLN A 298 9.58 12.93 -2.33
CA GLN A 298 9.99 11.56 -2.09
C GLN A 298 10.01 11.32 -0.58
N GLY A 299 9.34 10.26 -0.12
CA GLY A 299 9.34 9.88 1.29
C GLY A 299 10.76 9.68 1.81
N ALA A 300 11.14 10.48 2.81
CA ALA A 300 12.37 10.38 3.60
C ALA A 300 13.67 10.10 2.81
N VAL A 301 14.10 11.09 2.00
CA VAL A 301 15.46 11.30 1.49
C VAL A 301 16.30 10.05 1.22
N GLU A 302 16.31 9.61 -0.04
CA GLU A 302 17.52 8.96 -0.57
C GLU A 302 18.66 9.99 -0.56
N GLU A 303 19.59 9.85 0.41
CA GLU A 303 21.02 9.96 0.12
C GLU A 303 21.27 9.26 -1.23
N LYS A 304 22.18 9.74 -2.09
CA LYS A 304 22.39 9.12 -3.41
C LYS A 304 22.94 7.71 -3.29
N GLU A 305 22.06 6.74 -3.07
CA GLU A 305 22.41 5.37 -2.76
C GLU A 305 23.12 4.78 -3.98
N ARG A 306 24.41 4.51 -3.81
CA ARG A 306 25.22 3.78 -4.78
C ARG A 306 25.23 2.32 -4.38
N PHE A 307 24.81 1.47 -5.29
CA PHE A 307 24.72 0.04 -5.02
C PHE A 307 25.89 -0.66 -5.66
N TRP A 308 26.60 -1.47 -4.88
CA TRP A 308 27.85 -2.09 -5.28
C TRP A 308 27.78 -3.61 -5.20
N VAL A 309 28.39 -4.28 -6.17
CA VAL A 309 28.62 -5.73 -6.16
C VAL A 309 30.07 -5.97 -5.77
N PHE A 310 30.26 -6.61 -4.61
CA PHE A 310 31.57 -7.01 -4.09
C PHE A 310 31.84 -8.49 -4.44
N GLN A 311 33.04 -8.79 -4.97
CA GLN A 311 33.41 -10.14 -5.43
C GLN A 311 34.24 -10.86 -4.37
N GLN A 312 33.72 -11.96 -3.83
CA GLN A 312 34.43 -12.76 -2.81
C GLN A 312 34.63 -14.21 -3.29
N LYS A 313 35.86 -14.74 -3.17
CA LYS A 313 36.23 -16.08 -3.65
C LYS A 313 35.83 -17.16 -2.63
N ALA A 314 35.92 -18.43 -3.03
CA ALA A 314 35.64 -19.55 -2.14
C ALA A 314 36.59 -19.57 -0.92
N GLY A 315 36.05 -19.87 0.27
CA GLY A 315 36.81 -19.92 1.52
C GLY A 315 36.86 -18.60 2.32
N GLY A 316 36.04 -17.60 1.96
CA GLY A 316 35.92 -16.33 2.69
C GLY A 316 37.06 -15.33 2.43
N GLN A 317 38.24 -15.82 2.05
CA GLN A 317 39.40 -14.99 1.75
C GLN A 317 39.25 -14.28 0.39
N SER A 318 39.46 -12.96 0.39
CA SER A 318 39.90 -12.24 -0.80
C SER A 318 41.36 -12.57 -1.14
N VAL A 319 41.94 -11.90 -2.13
CA VAL A 319 43.38 -12.00 -2.40
C VAL A 319 44.21 -11.33 -1.29
N TYR A 320 43.60 -10.51 -0.43
CA TYR A 320 44.25 -9.60 0.51
C TYR A 320 43.85 -9.83 1.99
N GLY A 321 43.07 -10.87 2.30
CA GLY A 321 42.75 -11.24 3.69
C GLY A 321 41.54 -10.52 4.32
N ASP A 322 40.47 -10.35 3.53
CA ASP A 322 39.17 -9.78 3.95
C ASP A 322 38.55 -10.44 5.19
N SER A 323 37.52 -9.79 5.73
CA SER A 323 36.68 -10.35 6.81
C SER A 323 35.22 -10.09 6.48
N GLU A 324 34.53 -11.15 6.05
CA GLU A 324 33.17 -11.11 5.47
C GLU A 324 32.18 -10.35 6.36
N GLY A 325 31.45 -9.40 5.77
CA GLY A 325 30.48 -8.56 6.46
C GLY A 325 31.06 -7.44 7.34
N VAL A 326 32.39 -7.41 7.54
CA VAL A 326 33.08 -6.44 8.40
C VAL A 326 34.00 -5.51 7.59
N ARG A 327 34.80 -6.06 6.67
CA ARG A 327 35.76 -5.29 5.87
C ARG A 327 36.12 -5.96 4.55
N TYR A 328 36.35 -5.16 3.51
CA TYR A 328 36.67 -5.61 2.15
C TYR A 328 37.88 -4.83 1.59
N LEU A 329 38.96 -5.53 1.24
CA LEU A 329 40.20 -4.95 0.73
C LEU A 329 40.29 -5.03 -0.79
N PHE A 330 40.81 -3.98 -1.42
CA PHE A 330 40.99 -3.89 -2.87
C PHE A 330 42.18 -2.99 -3.24
N ASP A 331 42.82 -3.26 -4.37
CA ASP A 331 43.98 -2.49 -4.84
C ASP A 331 43.63 -1.53 -6.00
N SER A 332 44.60 -0.72 -6.41
CA SER A 332 44.50 0.24 -7.51
C SER A 332 44.32 -0.37 -8.91
N ASN A 333 44.39 -1.70 -9.05
CA ASN A 333 44.09 -2.40 -10.30
C ASN A 333 42.67 -3.01 -10.31
N VAL A 334 41.95 -3.01 -9.18
CA VAL A 334 40.56 -3.49 -9.11
C VAL A 334 39.65 -2.60 -9.96
N GLN A 335 38.92 -3.21 -10.90
CA GLN A 335 38.06 -2.46 -11.82
C GLN A 335 37.03 -1.64 -11.03
N ASN A 336 36.88 -0.37 -11.42
CA ASN A 336 36.00 0.65 -10.81
C ASN A 336 36.34 1.05 -9.35
N HIS A 337 37.49 0.66 -8.78
CA HIS A 337 37.89 1.03 -7.42
C HIS A 337 37.77 2.55 -7.15
N LYS A 338 38.20 3.38 -8.11
CA LYS A 338 38.09 4.84 -8.04
C LYS A 338 36.65 5.33 -8.05
N ALA A 339 35.74 4.72 -8.81
CA ALA A 339 34.34 5.16 -8.86
C ALA A 339 33.63 4.95 -7.51
N LEU A 340 33.97 3.87 -6.79
CA LEU A 340 33.52 3.65 -5.41
C LEU A 340 34.09 4.72 -4.46
N ARG A 341 35.40 4.97 -4.51
CA ARG A 341 36.05 5.98 -3.65
C ARG A 341 35.53 7.39 -3.91
N ASP A 342 35.45 7.82 -5.17
CA ASP A 342 34.95 9.13 -5.58
C ASP A 342 33.48 9.33 -5.19
N ALA A 343 32.65 8.26 -5.19
CA ALA A 343 31.27 8.33 -4.73
C ALA A 343 31.17 8.49 -3.21
N HIS A 344 31.87 7.63 -2.45
CA HIS A 344 31.85 7.67 -0.98
C HIS A 344 32.45 8.98 -0.44
N ALA A 345 33.57 9.46 -1.01
CA ALA A 345 34.17 10.75 -0.67
C ALA A 345 33.27 11.96 -1.04
N ALA A 346 32.32 11.78 -1.95
CA ALA A 346 31.27 12.77 -2.26
C ALA A 346 30.02 12.63 -1.36
N GLY A 347 30.13 11.96 -0.21
CA GLY A 347 29.05 11.82 0.78
C GLY A 347 27.88 10.94 0.32
N GLN A 348 28.11 10.00 -0.61
CA GLN A 348 27.06 9.14 -1.15
C GLN A 348 26.98 7.84 -0.35
N LEU A 349 25.85 7.63 0.36
CA LEU A 349 25.57 6.36 1.03
C LEU A 349 25.79 5.23 0.03
N SER A 350 26.67 4.30 0.37
CA SER A 350 27.06 3.23 -0.52
C SER A 350 26.69 1.91 0.10
N ARG A 351 25.78 1.18 -0.55
CA ARG A 351 25.24 -0.10 -0.07
C ARG A 351 25.74 -1.22 -0.98
N PHE A 352 25.96 -2.41 -0.44
CA PHE A 352 26.58 -3.49 -1.19
C PHE A 352 25.77 -4.78 -1.13
N VAL A 353 25.96 -5.63 -2.14
CA VAL A 353 25.65 -7.06 -2.11
C VAL A 353 26.93 -7.84 -2.42
N TYR A 354 27.18 -8.91 -1.67
CA TYR A 354 28.25 -9.84 -2.02
C TYR A 354 27.80 -10.80 -3.12
N TYR A 355 28.73 -11.10 -4.03
CA TYR A 355 28.55 -12.05 -5.13
C TYR A 355 29.72 -13.04 -5.18
N ARG A 356 29.41 -14.34 -5.26
CA ARG A 356 30.40 -15.42 -5.36
C ARG A 356 30.61 -15.77 -6.85
N PRO A 357 31.79 -15.48 -7.45
CA PRO A 357 32.04 -15.78 -8.85
C PRO A 357 32.14 -17.30 -9.10
N ARG A 358 32.30 -17.68 -10.37
CA ARG A 358 32.32 -19.10 -10.79
C ARG A 358 33.55 -19.83 -10.21
N ASP A 359 33.29 -20.82 -9.37
CA ASP A 359 34.30 -21.65 -8.69
C ASP A 359 33.80 -23.11 -8.64
N LYS A 360 34.58 -24.04 -8.07
CA LYS A 360 34.25 -25.47 -7.95
C LYS A 360 33.27 -25.80 -6.81
N LEU A 361 32.40 -24.87 -6.42
CA LEU A 361 31.43 -25.03 -5.33
C LEU A 361 29.97 -24.92 -5.81
N PRO A 362 29.01 -25.60 -5.14
CA PRO A 362 27.59 -25.53 -5.47
C PRO A 362 27.00 -24.12 -5.35
N THR A 363 27.52 -23.28 -4.44
CA THR A 363 27.07 -21.90 -4.17
C THR A 363 27.82 -20.85 -5.01
N SER A 364 28.28 -21.23 -6.21
CA SER A 364 28.92 -20.29 -7.13
C SER A 364 27.89 -19.63 -8.06
N GLN A 365 28.17 -18.41 -8.49
CA GLN A 365 27.29 -17.56 -9.31
C GLN A 365 26.01 -17.03 -8.60
N THR A 366 26.02 -16.95 -7.26
CA THR A 366 24.94 -16.39 -6.44
C THR A 366 25.36 -15.11 -5.71
N PHE A 367 24.42 -14.19 -5.51
CA PHE A 367 24.46 -13.21 -4.44
C PHE A 367 24.08 -13.87 -3.11
N PHE A 368 24.72 -13.51 -2.00
CA PHE A 368 24.51 -14.21 -0.72
C PHE A 368 24.37 -13.33 0.52
N GLY A 369 24.52 -12.01 0.41
CA GLY A 369 24.21 -11.09 1.52
C GLY A 369 24.30 -9.64 1.09
N HIS A 370 23.84 -8.73 1.95
CA HIS A 370 23.83 -7.28 1.70
C HIS A 370 24.28 -6.49 2.94
N GLY A 371 24.66 -5.22 2.75
CA GLY A 371 24.98 -4.31 3.86
C GLY A 371 25.25 -2.87 3.40
N THR A 372 25.88 -2.09 4.28
CA THR A 372 26.23 -0.67 4.08
C THR A 372 27.75 -0.49 4.21
N ILE A 373 28.36 0.36 3.38
CA ILE A 373 29.76 0.78 3.48
C ILE A 373 29.83 2.02 4.37
N GLU A 374 30.60 1.95 5.45
CA GLU A 374 30.70 2.98 6.48
C GLU A 374 31.86 3.96 6.25
N SER A 375 33.06 3.45 5.94
CA SER A 375 34.21 4.26 5.54
C SER A 375 35.03 3.59 4.44
N ILE A 376 35.82 4.37 3.70
CA ILE A 376 36.83 3.85 2.77
C ILE A 376 38.14 4.61 2.92
N GLU A 377 39.19 3.89 3.31
CA GLU A 377 40.50 4.42 3.69
C GLU A 377 41.62 3.80 2.83
N ASP A 378 42.81 4.41 2.84
CA ASP A 378 44.01 3.79 2.28
C ASP A 378 44.53 2.75 3.29
N ASP A 379 44.86 1.54 2.84
CA ASP A 379 45.29 0.43 3.70
C ASP A 379 46.75 0.66 4.19
N PRO A 380 47.02 0.71 5.50
CA PRO A 380 48.34 1.07 6.04
C PRO A 380 49.35 -0.10 6.06
N ALA A 381 49.04 -1.25 5.47
CA ALA A 381 49.95 -2.38 5.39
C ALA A 381 51.04 -2.17 4.32
N ASP A 382 52.25 -2.64 4.62
CA ASP A 382 53.41 -2.55 3.72
C ASP A 382 53.42 -3.79 2.79
N TRP A 383 52.86 -3.64 1.59
CA TRP A 383 52.72 -4.71 0.60
C TRP A 383 53.95 -4.81 -0.31
N GLU A 384 54.42 -6.03 -0.61
CA GLU A 384 55.58 -6.28 -1.48
C GLU A 384 55.34 -6.01 -2.99
N ASP A 385 54.30 -5.26 -3.36
CA ASP A 385 54.02 -4.89 -4.76
C ASP A 385 53.73 -3.40 -4.95
N GLU A 386 53.93 -2.90 -6.18
CA GLU A 386 53.92 -1.46 -6.50
C GLU A 386 52.51 -0.82 -6.53
N LYS A 387 51.50 -1.41 -5.88
CA LYS A 387 50.09 -0.99 -5.94
C LYS A 387 49.62 -0.35 -4.64
N GLN A 388 48.79 0.69 -4.77
CA GLN A 388 48.09 1.26 -3.61
C GLN A 388 46.92 0.37 -3.22
N HIS A 389 46.80 0.05 -1.94
CA HIS A 389 45.75 -0.79 -1.38
C HIS A 389 44.75 0.06 -0.57
N PHE A 390 43.50 -0.39 -0.50
CA PHE A 390 42.37 0.33 0.10
C PHE A 390 41.52 -0.62 0.95
N LEU A 391 40.94 -0.08 2.02
CA LEU A 391 40.09 -0.79 2.96
C LEU A 391 38.70 -0.14 2.99
N ALA A 392 37.65 -0.89 2.67
CA ALA A 392 36.27 -0.49 2.94
C ALA A 392 35.77 -1.16 4.23
N ASN A 393 35.34 -0.37 5.20
CA ASN A 393 34.71 -0.83 6.44
C ASN A 393 33.20 -0.94 6.23
N LEU A 394 32.58 -2.00 6.78
CA LEU A 394 31.22 -2.41 6.48
C LEU A 394 30.38 -2.54 7.75
N ARG A 395 29.10 -2.19 7.63
CA ARG A 395 28.09 -2.35 8.67
C ARG A 395 26.77 -2.86 8.11
N ASP A 396 25.80 -3.08 8.99
CA ASP A 396 24.43 -3.51 8.66
C ASP A 396 24.39 -4.80 7.79
N TYR A 397 25.40 -5.68 7.92
CA TYR A 397 25.51 -6.87 7.09
C TYR A 397 24.51 -7.95 7.48
N VAL A 398 23.77 -8.46 6.47
CA VAL A 398 22.80 -9.54 6.60
C VAL A 398 23.02 -10.54 5.46
N GLU A 399 23.28 -11.80 5.81
CA GLU A 399 23.31 -12.91 4.85
C GLU A 399 21.88 -13.22 4.37
N PHE A 400 21.68 -13.50 3.08
CA PHE A 400 20.37 -13.85 2.55
C PHE A 400 19.96 -15.26 3.00
N PRO A 401 18.75 -15.47 3.55
CA PRO A 401 18.24 -16.80 3.92
C PRO A 401 18.17 -17.81 2.76
N THR A 402 18.26 -17.34 1.52
CA THR A 402 18.49 -18.17 0.33
C THR A 402 19.33 -17.38 -0.66
N PRO A 403 20.51 -17.88 -1.09
CA PRO A 403 21.35 -17.19 -2.08
C PRO A 403 20.61 -16.98 -3.41
N VAL A 404 20.62 -15.74 -3.89
CA VAL A 404 19.91 -15.33 -5.12
C VAL A 404 20.82 -15.59 -6.32
N GLU A 405 20.37 -16.38 -7.30
CA GLU A 405 21.14 -16.57 -8.54
C GLU A 405 21.41 -15.24 -9.27
N SER A 406 22.59 -15.09 -9.87
CA SER A 406 22.90 -13.96 -10.77
C SER A 406 22.22 -14.04 -12.14
N SER A 407 21.31 -15.00 -12.35
CA SER A 407 20.57 -15.23 -13.58
C SER A 407 19.53 -14.12 -13.83
N GLY A 408 19.96 -13.08 -14.55
CA GLY A 408 19.11 -11.97 -15.00
C GLY A 408 19.59 -10.58 -14.59
N PHE A 409 20.63 -10.47 -13.76
CA PHE A 409 21.15 -9.20 -13.27
C PHE A 409 22.31 -8.66 -14.13
N ASP A 410 22.42 -7.34 -14.20
CA ASP A 410 23.36 -6.60 -15.04
C ASP A 410 24.04 -5.47 -14.21
N PRO A 411 25.38 -5.42 -14.11
CA PRO A 411 26.36 -6.16 -14.91
C PRO A 411 26.72 -7.55 -14.37
N ARG A 412 26.99 -8.51 -15.27
CA ARG A 412 27.75 -9.72 -14.92
C ARG A 412 29.21 -9.30 -14.64
N PRO A 413 29.71 -9.43 -13.41
CA PRO A 413 30.98 -8.81 -13.05
C PRO A 413 32.16 -9.55 -13.71
N SER A 414 33.10 -8.78 -14.25
CA SER A 414 34.22 -9.23 -15.09
C SER A 414 35.11 -10.29 -14.43
N LYS A 415 35.96 -10.93 -15.25
CA LYS A 415 37.00 -11.87 -14.79
C LYS A 415 37.89 -11.22 -13.71
N GLN A 416 37.96 -11.88 -12.54
CA GLN A 416 38.89 -11.66 -11.43
C GLN A 416 39.02 -10.21 -10.89
N ASN A 417 38.51 -10.02 -9.67
CA ASN A 417 38.72 -8.83 -8.84
C ASN A 417 38.14 -7.53 -9.46
N SER A 418 36.82 -7.45 -9.57
CA SER A 418 36.10 -6.23 -9.96
C SER A 418 35.04 -5.82 -8.94
N ILE A 419 35.01 -4.53 -8.59
CA ILE A 419 33.88 -3.89 -7.92
C ILE A 419 32.98 -3.34 -9.03
N ASN A 420 31.66 -3.47 -8.93
CA ASN A 420 30.76 -3.01 -9.99
C ASN A 420 29.56 -2.27 -9.41
N GLU A 421 29.18 -1.15 -10.01
CA GLU A 421 27.93 -0.47 -9.66
C GLU A 421 26.74 -1.26 -10.24
N VAL A 422 25.68 -1.43 -9.45
CA VAL A 422 24.41 -2.04 -9.84
C VAL A 422 23.28 -1.02 -9.65
N LYS A 423 22.17 -1.17 -10.37
CA LYS A 423 21.08 -0.16 -10.37
C LYS A 423 20.20 -0.36 -9.13
N ARG A 424 19.56 0.71 -8.62
CA ARG A 424 18.60 0.61 -7.49
C ARG A 424 17.56 -0.48 -7.70
N ALA A 425 16.97 -0.56 -8.89
CA ALA A 425 15.94 -1.56 -9.19
C ALA A 425 16.48 -3.00 -9.11
N ASP A 426 17.67 -3.24 -9.67
CA ASP A 426 18.34 -4.54 -9.64
C ASP A 426 18.72 -4.92 -8.20
N PHE A 427 19.27 -3.99 -7.41
CA PHE A 427 19.60 -4.17 -6.00
C PHE A 427 18.36 -4.42 -5.12
N MET A 428 17.31 -3.62 -5.28
CA MET A 428 16.06 -3.77 -4.53
C MET A 428 15.31 -5.04 -4.92
N GLU A 429 15.43 -5.54 -6.15
CA GLU A 429 14.91 -6.85 -6.55
C GLU A 429 15.72 -8.01 -5.95
N ILE A 430 17.05 -7.87 -5.82
CA ILE A 430 17.88 -8.82 -5.04
C ILE A 430 17.44 -8.81 -3.56
N LEU A 431 17.26 -7.63 -2.95
CA LEU A 431 16.73 -7.51 -1.58
C LEU A 431 15.30 -8.06 -1.45
N ARG A 432 14.42 -7.86 -2.43
CA ARG A 432 13.04 -8.38 -2.41
C ARG A 432 13.01 -9.91 -2.58
N ARG A 433 13.98 -10.49 -3.28
CA ARG A 433 14.23 -11.94 -3.30
C ARG A 433 14.84 -12.46 -1.99
N GLY A 434 15.32 -11.57 -1.11
CA GLY A 434 15.59 -11.83 0.31
C GLY A 434 14.39 -11.61 1.25
N GLY A 435 13.56 -10.57 1.04
CA GLY A 435 12.29 -10.23 1.71
C GLY A 435 12.38 -9.14 2.81
N VAL A 436 11.64 -8.01 2.72
CA VAL A 436 11.90 -6.81 3.58
C VAL A 436 10.73 -5.89 4.09
N LEU A 437 10.03 -5.09 3.26
CA LEU A 437 9.52 -3.73 3.66
C LEU A 437 7.98 -3.45 3.73
N THR A 438 7.64 -2.30 4.37
CA THR A 438 6.37 -1.47 4.40
C THR A 438 5.44 -1.61 5.63
N THR A 439 4.50 -0.66 5.86
CA THR A 439 4.35 -0.06 7.22
C THR A 439 2.97 0.32 7.80
N GLN A 440 1.90 0.63 7.05
CA GLN A 440 0.80 1.49 7.58
C GLN A 440 -0.64 1.03 7.25
N SER A 441 -1.60 1.27 8.17
CA SER A 441 -2.75 0.36 8.37
C SER A 441 -4.18 0.94 8.38
N LEU A 442 -5.11 0.10 7.87
CA LEU A 442 -6.56 0.18 8.09
C LEU A 442 -6.93 -0.56 9.39
N THR A 443 -7.87 -0.05 10.20
CA THR A 443 -8.24 -0.69 11.49
C THR A 443 -9.74 -0.62 11.80
N ALA A 444 -10.23 -1.59 12.58
CA ALA A 444 -11.64 -1.67 12.96
C ALA A 444 -12.13 -0.44 13.75
N GLU A 445 -11.27 0.15 14.58
CA GLU A 445 -11.62 1.36 15.34
C GLU A 445 -11.75 2.58 14.42
N SER A 446 -10.90 2.72 13.39
CA SER A 446 -11.02 3.83 12.43
C SER A 446 -12.32 3.78 11.62
N LEU A 447 -12.81 2.57 11.27
CA LEU A 447 -14.14 2.39 10.68
C LEU A 447 -15.27 2.70 11.66
N LYS A 448 -15.17 2.19 12.88
CA LYS A 448 -16.17 2.37 13.95
C LYS A 448 -16.37 3.84 14.32
N VAL A 449 -15.29 4.64 14.36
CA VAL A 449 -15.34 6.09 14.53
C VAL A 449 -16.05 6.77 13.36
N ALA A 450 -15.71 6.42 12.12
CA ALA A 450 -16.32 6.99 10.91
C ALA A 450 -17.80 6.61 10.74
N ALA A 451 -18.20 5.40 11.12
CA ALA A 451 -19.59 4.97 11.10
C ALA A 451 -20.42 5.69 12.18
N LYS A 452 -19.87 5.82 13.39
CA LYS A 452 -20.54 6.52 14.50
C LYS A 452 -20.76 8.02 14.21
N SER A 453 -19.86 8.68 13.49
CA SER A 453 -20.06 10.09 13.09
C SER A 453 -21.18 10.27 12.06
N GLN A 454 -21.44 9.25 11.24
CA GLN A 454 -22.60 9.18 10.32
C GLN A 454 -23.88 8.66 11.01
N GLY A 455 -23.91 8.59 12.34
CA GLY A 455 -25.08 8.18 13.13
C GLY A 455 -25.38 6.67 13.10
N LEU A 456 -24.51 5.85 12.49
CA LEU A 456 -24.70 4.41 12.39
C LEU A 456 -24.48 3.74 13.76
N GLN A 457 -25.47 2.97 14.21
CA GLN A 457 -25.35 2.06 15.34
C GLN A 457 -25.23 0.64 14.78
N ILE A 458 -23.98 0.20 14.63
CA ILE A 458 -23.58 -1.10 14.09
C ILE A 458 -22.67 -1.77 15.12
N ASP A 459 -22.78 -3.09 15.24
CA ASP A 459 -21.98 -3.87 16.17
C ASP A 459 -20.46 -3.82 15.88
N ALA A 460 -19.65 -3.92 16.93
CA ALA A 460 -18.19 -3.85 16.84
C ALA A 460 -17.58 -4.96 15.97
N GLY A 461 -18.15 -6.16 16.01
CA GLY A 461 -17.72 -7.32 15.21
C GLY A 461 -17.86 -7.10 13.70
N VAL A 462 -18.80 -6.25 13.25
CA VAL A 462 -18.97 -5.93 11.83
C VAL A 462 -17.75 -5.16 11.30
N PHE A 463 -17.26 -4.16 12.04
CA PHE A 463 -16.06 -3.40 11.65
C PHE A 463 -14.79 -4.28 11.68
N ALA A 464 -14.70 -5.19 12.65
CA ALA A 464 -13.65 -6.21 12.72
C ALA A 464 -13.66 -7.13 11.50
N ASN A 465 -14.83 -7.66 11.11
CA ASN A 465 -15.00 -8.52 9.95
C ASN A 465 -14.72 -7.81 8.61
N ILE A 466 -15.02 -6.50 8.52
CA ILE A 466 -14.69 -5.67 7.36
C ILE A 466 -13.17 -5.56 7.17
N VAL A 467 -12.42 -5.16 8.20
CA VAL A 467 -10.95 -5.07 8.10
C VAL A 467 -10.32 -6.44 7.86
N ALA A 468 -10.82 -7.48 8.54
CA ALA A 468 -10.41 -8.86 8.33
C ALA A 468 -10.52 -9.30 6.86
N ALA A 469 -11.57 -8.88 6.15
CA ALA A 469 -11.74 -9.17 4.73
C ALA A 469 -10.78 -8.36 3.85
N ILE A 470 -10.64 -7.05 4.10
CA ILE A 470 -9.79 -6.14 3.30
C ILE A 470 -8.32 -6.51 3.40
N ASP A 471 -7.80 -6.67 4.63
CA ASP A 471 -6.42 -7.07 4.87
C ASP A 471 -6.12 -8.40 4.15
N SER A 472 -7.12 -9.29 4.09
CA SER A 472 -7.05 -10.60 3.44
C SER A 472 -7.26 -10.57 1.91
N GLU A 473 -7.18 -9.40 1.28
CA GLU A 473 -7.27 -9.18 -0.17
C GLU A 473 -8.59 -9.69 -0.79
N LYS A 474 -9.68 -9.62 -0.03
CA LYS A 474 -10.95 -10.26 -0.37
C LYS A 474 -12.08 -9.26 -0.56
N HIS A 475 -12.89 -9.54 -1.58
CA HIS A 475 -14.13 -8.81 -1.82
C HIS A 475 -15.08 -8.92 -0.62
N ILE A 476 -15.52 -7.76 -0.17
CA ILE A 476 -16.65 -7.58 0.72
C ILE A 476 -17.90 -7.57 -0.16
N ILE A 477 -18.76 -8.55 0.03
CA ILE A 477 -20.19 -8.41 -0.24
C ILE A 477 -20.82 -7.95 1.09
N LEU A 478 -22.12 -7.76 1.14
CA LEU A 478 -22.93 -7.36 2.30
C LEU A 478 -24.39 -7.82 1.94
N THR A 479 -25.29 -8.30 2.85
CA THR A 479 -26.70 -8.79 2.55
C THR A 479 -27.76 -8.64 3.70
N GLY A 480 -29.07 -8.92 3.58
CA GLY A 480 -29.96 -8.77 4.76
C GLY A 480 -31.45 -8.75 4.52
N PRO A 481 -32.26 -8.39 5.54
CA PRO A 481 -33.60 -7.82 5.33
C PRO A 481 -33.46 -6.44 4.64
N PRO A 482 -34.45 -5.51 4.73
CA PRO A 482 -34.15 -4.09 4.44
C PRO A 482 -34.53 -2.96 5.45
N GLY A 483 -33.53 -2.17 5.93
CA GLY A 483 -33.68 -1.02 6.84
C GLY A 483 -32.44 -0.28 7.46
N THR A 484 -31.15 -0.68 7.32
CA THR A 484 -30.00 -0.21 8.16
C THR A 484 -28.74 0.37 7.46
N ALA A 485 -28.88 1.24 6.45
CA ALA A 485 -27.84 2.18 5.98
C ALA A 485 -26.41 1.63 5.73
N LYS A 486 -26.26 0.64 4.84
CA LYS A 486 -24.95 0.01 4.55
C LYS A 486 -24.37 0.15 3.13
N THR A 487 -25.11 0.73 2.19
CA THR A 487 -24.43 1.35 1.04
C THR A 487 -23.46 2.37 1.64
N THR A 488 -23.97 3.16 2.59
CA THR A 488 -23.22 4.04 3.50
C THR A 488 -22.07 3.34 4.25
N LEU A 489 -22.25 2.12 4.77
CA LEU A 489 -21.17 1.36 5.40
C LEU A 489 -20.07 0.95 4.39
N ALA A 490 -20.43 0.55 3.17
CA ALA A 490 -19.47 0.22 2.12
C ALA A 490 -18.72 1.47 1.64
N GLU A 491 -19.42 2.59 1.46
CA GLU A 491 -18.87 3.90 1.11
C GLU A 491 -17.89 4.40 2.20
N ILE A 492 -18.31 4.38 3.48
CA ILE A 492 -17.44 4.69 4.63
C ILE A 492 -16.21 3.77 4.67
N THR A 493 -16.41 2.48 4.41
CA THR A 493 -15.32 1.49 4.41
C THR A 493 -14.28 1.80 3.34
N ALA A 494 -14.72 2.14 2.12
CA ALA A 494 -13.81 2.52 1.05
C ALA A 494 -13.10 3.86 1.33
N GLU A 495 -13.79 4.85 1.92
CA GLU A 495 -13.15 6.13 2.27
C GLU A 495 -12.09 5.99 3.38
N VAL A 496 -12.23 5.07 4.34
CA VAL A 496 -11.16 4.79 5.31
C VAL A 496 -10.03 3.96 4.68
N ALA A 497 -10.33 3.03 3.77
CA ALA A 497 -9.30 2.25 3.05
C ALA A 497 -8.46 3.13 2.10
N LYS A 498 -9.10 4.09 1.43
CA LYS A 498 -8.47 5.18 0.66
C LYS A 498 -7.48 5.97 1.54
N LYS A 499 -7.89 6.35 2.76
CA LYS A 499 -7.02 7.02 3.75
C LYS A 499 -5.88 6.14 4.29
N ALA A 500 -5.93 4.82 4.09
CA ALA A 500 -4.86 3.86 4.43
C ALA A 500 -3.93 3.50 3.25
N GLY A 501 -4.11 4.12 2.07
CA GLY A 501 -3.29 3.86 0.88
C GLY A 501 -3.65 2.56 0.14
N LEU A 502 -4.83 1.97 0.42
CA LEU A 502 -5.27 0.69 -0.16
C LEU A 502 -6.07 0.84 -1.47
N CYS A 503 -6.56 2.05 -1.77
CA CYS A 503 -7.25 2.40 -3.02
C CYS A 503 -7.25 3.93 -3.26
N SER A 504 -7.71 4.37 -4.43
CA SER A 504 -7.89 5.80 -4.76
C SER A 504 -9.26 6.37 -4.34
N GLY A 505 -10.23 5.51 -4.02
CA GLY A 505 -11.62 5.86 -3.74
C GLY A 505 -12.55 4.71 -4.12
N HIS A 506 -13.80 5.02 -4.45
CA HIS A 506 -14.79 4.02 -4.85
C HIS A 506 -15.68 4.48 -6.00
N MET A 507 -16.19 3.50 -6.75
CA MET A 507 -17.24 3.66 -7.75
C MET A 507 -18.49 2.96 -7.22
N LEU A 508 -19.57 3.71 -6.97
CA LEU A 508 -20.89 3.14 -6.71
C LEU A 508 -21.60 2.84 -8.04
N SER A 509 -22.10 1.62 -8.21
CA SER A 509 -22.95 1.24 -9.35
C SER A 509 -24.09 0.33 -8.88
N THR A 510 -25.32 0.58 -9.34
CA THR A 510 -26.50 -0.22 -8.97
C THR A 510 -26.72 -1.31 -10.01
N ALA A 511 -26.73 -2.57 -9.57
CA ALA A 511 -26.92 -3.72 -10.45
C ALA A 511 -28.36 -3.85 -10.95
N THR A 512 -28.53 -4.28 -12.20
CA THR A 512 -29.84 -4.54 -12.81
C THR A 512 -29.86 -5.89 -13.53
N ALA A 513 -31.06 -6.43 -13.77
CA ALA A 513 -31.26 -7.71 -14.44
C ALA A 513 -30.73 -7.73 -15.89
N ASP A 514 -30.62 -6.54 -16.51
CA ASP A 514 -30.13 -6.35 -17.88
C ASP A 514 -28.59 -6.28 -17.97
N TRP A 515 -27.85 -6.33 -16.85
CA TRP A 515 -26.39 -6.34 -16.87
C TRP A 515 -25.83 -7.57 -17.61
N THR A 516 -24.92 -7.31 -18.54
CA THR A 516 -24.14 -8.31 -19.26
C THR A 516 -22.65 -8.06 -19.07
N THR A 517 -21.78 -8.87 -19.69
CA THR A 517 -20.35 -8.58 -19.77
C THR A 517 -20.04 -7.22 -20.42
N PHE A 518 -20.96 -6.62 -21.16
CA PHE A 518 -20.81 -5.30 -21.78
C PHE A 518 -20.82 -4.16 -20.75
N GLU A 519 -21.62 -4.28 -19.68
CA GLU A 519 -21.72 -3.33 -18.58
C GLU A 519 -20.57 -3.51 -17.58
N THR A 520 -20.14 -4.76 -17.34
CA THR A 520 -19.14 -5.07 -16.31
C THR A 520 -17.71 -5.07 -16.83
N ILE A 521 -17.43 -5.69 -17.99
CA ILE A 521 -16.10 -5.78 -18.61
C ILE A 521 -15.96 -4.71 -19.69
N GLY A 522 -16.97 -4.59 -20.55
CA GLY A 522 -16.95 -3.73 -21.72
C GLY A 522 -17.23 -4.48 -23.02
N GLY A 523 -17.18 -3.76 -24.13
CA GLY A 523 -17.32 -4.34 -25.47
C GLY A 523 -17.31 -3.30 -26.57
N LEU A 524 -17.40 -3.79 -27.81
CA LEU A 524 -17.34 -2.94 -29.00
C LEU A 524 -18.60 -2.09 -29.16
N ARG A 525 -18.43 -0.76 -29.15
CA ARG A 525 -19.48 0.23 -29.46
C ARG A 525 -19.21 0.86 -30.83
N PRO A 526 -20.26 1.14 -31.63
CA PRO A 526 -20.11 1.88 -32.87
C PRO A 526 -19.84 3.36 -32.58
N THR A 527 -18.79 3.91 -33.16
CA THR A 527 -18.45 5.33 -33.12
C THR A 527 -19.26 6.13 -34.14
N SER A 528 -19.23 7.47 -34.04
CA SER A 528 -19.81 8.37 -35.04
C SER A 528 -19.17 8.26 -36.44
N THR A 529 -18.01 7.60 -36.56
CA THR A 529 -17.34 7.30 -37.85
C THR A 529 -17.69 5.93 -38.42
N GLN A 530 -18.69 5.23 -37.85
CA GLN A 530 -19.10 3.86 -38.20
C GLN A 530 -18.01 2.80 -37.99
N GLN A 531 -17.03 3.09 -37.13
CA GLN A 531 -16.02 2.12 -36.71
C GLN A 531 -16.43 1.48 -35.37
N LEU A 532 -15.91 0.29 -35.07
CA LEU A 532 -16.13 -0.38 -33.79
C LEU A 532 -14.92 -0.12 -32.88
N GLU A 533 -15.19 0.38 -31.68
CA GLU A 533 -14.15 0.74 -30.70
C GLU A 533 -14.53 0.18 -29.32
N PHE A 534 -13.55 -0.27 -28.54
CA PHE A 534 -13.82 -0.93 -27.26
C PHE A 534 -14.15 0.11 -26.16
N SER A 535 -15.36 0.01 -25.61
CA SER A 535 -15.77 0.73 -24.40
C SER A 535 -15.53 -0.17 -23.20
N GLU A 536 -14.82 0.32 -22.19
CA GLU A 536 -14.72 -0.35 -20.88
C GLU A 536 -16.09 -0.43 -20.19
N GLY A 537 -16.23 -1.44 -19.33
CA GLY A 537 -17.29 -1.58 -18.33
C GLY A 537 -16.76 -1.38 -16.91
N HIS A 538 -17.66 -1.42 -15.92
CA HIS A 538 -17.43 -0.98 -14.54
C HIS A 538 -16.18 -1.57 -13.87
N PHE A 539 -15.85 -2.85 -14.09
CA PHE A 539 -14.67 -3.49 -13.49
C PHE A 539 -13.36 -3.01 -14.11
N LEU A 540 -13.28 -2.88 -15.44
CA LEU A 540 -12.05 -2.40 -16.07
C LEU A 540 -11.86 -0.93 -15.77
N GLU A 541 -12.95 -0.16 -15.75
CA GLU A 541 -12.92 1.24 -15.41
C GLU A 541 -12.47 1.46 -13.95
N SER A 542 -13.03 0.73 -12.97
CA SER A 542 -12.62 0.87 -11.56
C SER A 542 -11.17 0.41 -11.33
N ILE A 543 -10.77 -0.72 -11.93
CA ILE A 543 -9.38 -1.22 -11.87
C ILE A 543 -8.40 -0.21 -12.47
N ARG A 544 -8.71 0.39 -13.62
CA ARG A 544 -7.88 1.42 -14.27
C ARG A 544 -7.78 2.71 -13.43
N ARG A 545 -8.80 3.02 -12.63
CA ARG A 545 -8.83 4.17 -11.72
C ARG A 545 -8.21 3.89 -10.34
N GLY A 546 -7.98 2.62 -9.99
CA GLY A 546 -7.58 2.20 -8.64
C GLY A 546 -8.70 2.26 -7.60
N GLU A 547 -9.95 2.38 -8.06
CA GLU A 547 -11.15 2.55 -7.24
C GLU A 547 -11.73 1.18 -6.84
N TRP A 548 -12.28 1.09 -5.63
CA TRP A 548 -13.09 -0.05 -5.22
C TRP A 548 -14.49 0.03 -5.83
N LEU A 549 -14.92 -1.02 -6.52
CA LEU A 549 -16.26 -1.09 -7.09
C LEU A 549 -17.27 -1.53 -6.02
N VAL A 550 -18.08 -0.59 -5.54
CA VAL A 550 -19.23 -0.84 -4.65
C VAL A 550 -20.44 -1.12 -5.53
N ILE A 551 -20.92 -2.36 -5.52
CA ILE A 551 -22.12 -2.76 -6.29
C ILE A 551 -23.30 -2.87 -5.33
N ASP A 552 -24.26 -1.95 -5.47
CA ASP A 552 -25.50 -1.99 -4.68
C ASP A 552 -26.60 -2.76 -5.44
N GLU A 553 -27.54 -3.38 -4.70
CA GLU A 553 -28.58 -4.26 -5.24
C GLU A 553 -28.00 -5.36 -6.18
N LEU A 554 -26.81 -5.89 -5.83
CA LEU A 554 -26.09 -6.93 -6.58
C LEU A 554 -26.94 -8.21 -6.79
N ASN A 555 -27.88 -8.48 -5.88
CA ASN A 555 -28.91 -9.51 -5.98
C ASN A 555 -29.80 -9.41 -7.24
N ARG A 556 -29.97 -8.22 -7.85
CA ARG A 556 -30.86 -7.99 -9.01
C ARG A 556 -30.23 -8.37 -10.35
N ALA A 557 -28.91 -8.56 -10.42
CA ALA A 557 -28.21 -8.90 -11.67
C ALA A 557 -28.17 -10.41 -11.95
N ASN A 558 -28.25 -10.77 -13.24
CA ASN A 558 -27.96 -12.13 -13.68
C ASN A 558 -26.44 -12.37 -13.64
N PHE A 559 -25.97 -13.03 -12.57
CA PHE A 559 -24.55 -13.26 -12.33
C PHE A 559 -23.79 -13.93 -13.48
N ASP A 560 -24.40 -14.90 -14.17
CA ASP A 560 -23.72 -15.62 -15.26
C ASP A 560 -23.62 -14.78 -16.54
N ALA A 561 -24.65 -13.98 -16.84
CA ALA A 561 -24.64 -13.03 -17.95
C ALA A 561 -23.70 -11.83 -17.69
N ALA A 562 -23.68 -11.32 -16.46
CA ALA A 562 -22.91 -10.13 -16.09
C ALA A 562 -21.44 -10.43 -15.75
N PHE A 563 -21.11 -11.53 -15.08
CA PHE A 563 -19.76 -11.77 -14.52
C PHE A 563 -19.04 -12.99 -15.12
N GLY A 564 -19.56 -13.60 -16.20
CA GLY A 564 -19.11 -14.90 -16.71
C GLY A 564 -17.59 -15.08 -16.90
N GLN A 565 -16.87 -14.06 -17.40
CA GLN A 565 -15.40 -14.10 -17.52
C GLN A 565 -14.67 -13.52 -16.28
N LEU A 566 -15.36 -12.75 -15.45
CA LEU A 566 -14.83 -12.13 -14.23
C LEU A 566 -14.80 -13.09 -13.03
N PHE A 567 -15.54 -14.20 -13.03
CA PHE A 567 -15.44 -15.20 -11.95
C PHE A 567 -14.00 -15.71 -11.73
N THR A 568 -13.21 -15.81 -12.80
CA THR A 568 -11.77 -16.11 -12.76
C THR A 568 -11.01 -15.04 -11.96
N VAL A 569 -11.24 -13.76 -12.28
CA VAL A 569 -10.61 -12.61 -11.61
C VAL A 569 -11.02 -12.52 -10.13
N LEU A 570 -12.32 -12.67 -9.84
CA LEU A 570 -12.89 -12.71 -8.49
C LEU A 570 -12.44 -13.94 -7.66
N SER A 571 -11.76 -14.90 -8.28
CA SER A 571 -11.08 -16.02 -7.62
C SER A 571 -9.56 -15.81 -7.45
N GLY A 572 -9.04 -14.63 -7.79
CA GLY A 572 -7.61 -14.30 -7.72
C GLY A 572 -6.77 -14.87 -8.88
N GLN A 573 -7.40 -15.24 -10.00
CA GLN A 573 -6.70 -15.77 -11.18
C GLN A 573 -6.64 -14.73 -12.30
N THR A 574 -5.49 -14.64 -12.97
CA THR A 574 -5.30 -13.78 -14.15
C THR A 574 -6.14 -14.27 -15.33
N VAL A 575 -7.00 -13.43 -15.89
CA VAL A 575 -7.74 -13.70 -17.12
C VAL A 575 -7.15 -12.92 -18.30
N VAL A 576 -7.17 -13.50 -19.49
CA VAL A 576 -6.98 -12.77 -20.75
C VAL A 576 -8.36 -12.50 -21.33
N LEU A 577 -8.68 -11.24 -21.56
CA LEU A 577 -9.94 -10.83 -22.17
C LEU A 577 -9.91 -11.07 -23.69
N PRO A 578 -11.05 -11.37 -24.34
CA PRO A 578 -11.13 -11.64 -25.78
C PRO A 578 -11.06 -10.38 -26.65
N TYR A 579 -10.52 -9.27 -26.15
CA TYR A 579 -10.50 -7.95 -26.80
C TYR A 579 -9.05 -7.49 -27.01
N GLU A 580 -8.67 -7.23 -28.26
CA GLU A 580 -7.36 -6.68 -28.59
C GLU A 580 -7.35 -5.15 -28.47
N HIS A 581 -6.55 -4.61 -27.56
CA HIS A 581 -6.32 -3.17 -27.48
C HIS A 581 -5.25 -2.75 -28.49
N HIS A 582 -5.66 -2.38 -29.71
CA HIS A 582 -4.75 -1.85 -30.74
C HIS A 582 -4.16 -0.49 -30.33
N VAL A 583 -3.00 -0.51 -29.66
CA VAL A 583 -2.17 0.68 -29.44
C VAL A 583 -1.52 1.07 -30.76
N SER A 584 -2.12 2.02 -31.47
CA SER A 584 -1.49 2.72 -32.59
C SER A 584 -0.17 3.36 -32.13
N ARG A 585 0.93 3.06 -32.84
CA ARG A 585 2.28 3.58 -32.59
C ARG A 585 2.51 4.98 -33.17
#